data_AF-A0AAE9IXZ8-F1
#
_entry.id   AF-A0AAE9IXZ8-F1
#
_cell.length_a   1.000
_cell.length_b   1.000
_cell.length_c   1.000
_cell.angle_alpha   90.00
_cell.angle_beta   90.00
_cell.angle_gamma   90.00
#
_symmetry.space_group_name_H-M   'P 1'
#
loop_
_entity.id
_entity.type
_entity.pdbx_description
1 polymer ?
#
loop_
_entity_poly.entity_id
_entity_poly.type
_entity_poly.pdbx_seq_one_letter_code
_entity_poly.pdbx_strand_id
1 'polypeptide(L)'
;MLDNAREEQNTESSQVNDPTLEEMRETVNRLQREKDDLNDMMDEFKAMWKKDSKDFLETLKIVRKEEADMKAKFDRQEQRHIRDQGLIHEAYGKMQLVENARRITLDANVHMEQELRRNVAEVDVCKKQIEELSKEKAALDSKLKQQESWMQTQSAELSTALAEMFKSREIAARQIKDLKENYQLLQNSHAQELAAVKKQKEEDKEYFENEKAYLSDRMNKAIYEVEVLQNKATWLEASLKTTTENSAEATRKFLAIEKDLNEQLKEIEERLEKKSREYEEACDDVKRSKSVISECQVNFASTHNALALKHLKLEEKEAEMSQIREQLGATLRNCLDEKEKLEQKHQDTIAAVQQRFVYQIEEIKHNNMLAINQEMIKAQMALDSEKKKNALENDANQKKMEKMAAEIERAQRELRASTAKINVLTKDVISLSNDNDRIETECAHLKDDQVINRTKISSLKTYIGKLETAAFEAEEKHQSEMNELRDATRSLMENMGVEELDECNDNDSTVVTQEKTESAEWELVDEE
;
A
#
# COMPACT_ATOMS: atom_id res chain seq x y z
N MET A 1 -50.53 70.88 126.15
CA MET A 1 -49.06 71.07 126.10
C MET A 1 -48.76 72.23 125.14
N LEU A 2 -48.72 73.47 125.61
CA LEU A 2 -48.86 73.95 126.99
C LEU A 2 -50.31 74.31 127.34
N ASP A 3 -50.52 74.88 128.54
CA ASP A 3 -51.80 75.02 129.20
C ASP A 3 -52.04 76.46 129.68
N ASN A 4 -53.27 76.93 129.52
CA ASN A 4 -54.08 77.75 130.44
C ASN A 4 -53.60 79.12 131.00
N ALA A 5 -54.62 79.89 131.39
CA ALA A 5 -54.59 81.00 132.36
C ALA A 5 -54.12 82.39 131.83
N ARG A 6 -54.70 83.52 132.27
CA ARG A 6 -55.63 83.72 133.41
C ARG A 6 -56.43 85.04 133.34
N GLU A 7 -57.54 85.08 134.10
CA GLU A 7 -58.24 86.25 134.72
C GLU A 7 -58.44 87.53 133.86
N GLU A 8 -59.68 87.87 133.48
CA GLU A 8 -60.77 88.44 134.32
C GLU A 8 -60.53 89.87 134.82
N GLN A 9 -61.37 90.81 134.36
CA GLN A 9 -61.83 91.93 135.20
C GLN A 9 -63.22 92.43 134.77
N ASN A 10 -64.15 92.47 135.71
CA ASN A 10 -65.48 93.09 135.55
C ASN A 10 -65.40 94.59 135.90
N THR A 11 -66.23 95.43 135.27
CA THR A 11 -67.35 96.14 135.95
C THR A 11 -68.21 96.98 134.99
N GLU A 12 -69.52 96.71 135.06
CA GLU A 12 -70.71 97.61 135.08
C GLU A 12 -70.71 99.07 134.57
N SER A 13 -71.95 99.53 134.24
CA SER A 13 -72.41 100.92 134.09
C SER A 13 -71.96 101.65 132.81
N SER A 14 -72.83 101.97 131.85
CA SER A 14 -74.08 102.73 132.01
C SER A 14 -74.99 102.61 130.77
N GLN A 15 -76.30 102.79 130.91
CA GLN A 15 -77.20 102.97 129.76
C GLN A 15 -77.02 104.37 129.15
N VAL A 16 -76.37 104.43 127.99
CA VAL A 16 -76.49 105.54 127.04
C VAL A 16 -76.81 104.94 125.68
N ASN A 17 -78.00 105.26 125.15
CA ASN A 17 -78.38 104.84 123.80
C ASN A 17 -77.67 105.74 122.77
N ASP A 18 -76.41 105.42 122.48
CA ASP A 18 -75.65 106.01 121.39
C ASP A 18 -75.59 105.02 120.21
N PRO A 19 -76.29 105.26 119.09
CA PRO A 19 -76.36 104.31 117.99
C PRO A 19 -75.00 104.03 117.33
N THR A 20 -74.01 104.92 117.50
CA THR A 20 -72.67 104.74 116.93
C THR A 20 -71.91 103.56 117.54
N LEU A 21 -72.17 103.21 118.81
CA LEU A 21 -71.51 102.08 119.47
C LEU A 21 -72.03 100.72 119.02
N GLU A 22 -73.30 100.63 118.62
CA GLU A 22 -73.85 99.39 118.07
C GLU A 22 -73.40 99.18 116.62
N GLU A 23 -73.33 100.24 115.79
CA GLU A 23 -72.68 100.18 114.47
C GLU A 23 -71.20 99.78 114.55
N MET A 24 -70.46 100.26 115.56
CA MET A 24 -69.08 99.82 115.82
C MET A 24 -69.01 98.34 116.23
N ARG A 25 -69.96 97.84 117.03
CA ARG A 25 -70.05 96.41 117.39
C ARG A 25 -70.39 95.54 116.17
N GLU A 26 -71.35 95.94 115.35
CA GLU A 26 -71.70 95.23 114.11
C GLU A 26 -70.56 95.22 113.10
N THR A 27 -69.87 96.35 112.89
CA THR A 27 -68.73 96.41 111.96
C THR A 27 -67.54 95.59 112.45
N VAL A 28 -67.23 95.56 113.75
CA VAL A 28 -66.23 94.63 114.31
C VAL A 28 -66.66 93.16 114.12
N ASN A 29 -67.93 92.83 114.40
CA ASN A 29 -68.47 91.48 114.20
C ASN A 29 -68.56 91.09 112.71
N ARG A 30 -68.59 92.05 111.79
CA ARG A 30 -68.53 91.81 110.34
C ARG A 30 -67.09 91.60 109.89
N LEU A 31 -66.16 92.47 110.28
CA LEU A 31 -64.73 92.35 110.01
C LEU A 31 -64.12 91.07 110.59
N GLN A 32 -64.59 90.60 111.75
CA GLN A 32 -64.14 89.33 112.32
C GLN A 32 -64.65 88.13 111.51
N ARG A 33 -65.88 88.17 110.98
CA ARG A 33 -66.37 87.16 110.02
C ARG A 33 -65.61 87.22 108.70
N GLU A 34 -65.51 88.39 108.08
CA GLU A 34 -64.72 88.60 106.84
C GLU A 34 -63.27 88.08 106.97
N LYS A 35 -62.66 88.22 108.16
CA LYS A 35 -61.34 87.66 108.49
C LYS A 35 -61.35 86.14 108.64
N ASP A 36 -62.36 85.56 109.26
CA ASP A 36 -62.44 84.12 109.49
C ASP A 36 -62.81 83.39 108.18
N ASP A 37 -63.76 83.93 107.40
CA ASP A 37 -64.05 83.54 106.00
C ASP A 37 -62.76 83.59 105.14
N LEU A 38 -61.92 84.61 105.32
CA LEU A 38 -60.63 84.74 104.62
C LEU A 38 -59.58 83.72 105.10
N ASN A 39 -59.62 83.30 106.36
CA ASN A 39 -58.75 82.22 106.86
C ASN A 39 -59.18 80.88 106.27
N ASP A 40 -60.48 80.60 106.23
CA ASP A 40 -61.04 79.36 105.65
C ASP A 40 -60.75 79.28 104.15
N MET A 41 -61.03 80.34 103.37
CA MET A 41 -60.61 80.42 101.95
C MET A 41 -59.09 80.25 101.75
N MET A 42 -58.28 80.73 102.70
CA MET A 42 -56.83 80.62 102.63
C MET A 42 -56.33 79.21 103.02
N ASP A 43 -57.05 78.47 103.87
CA ASP A 43 -56.76 77.06 104.17
C ASP A 43 -57.30 76.11 103.09
N GLU A 44 -58.44 76.41 102.47
CA GLU A 44 -58.90 75.77 101.23
C GLU A 44 -57.87 75.93 100.12
N PHE A 45 -57.38 77.15 99.87
CA PHE A 45 -56.34 77.40 98.88
C PHE A 45 -55.04 76.64 99.20
N LYS A 46 -54.63 76.54 100.47
CA LYS A 46 -53.48 75.70 100.87
C LYS A 46 -53.74 74.21 100.65
N ALA A 47 -54.97 73.73 100.83
CA ALA A 47 -55.34 72.34 100.59
C ALA A 47 -55.35 72.02 99.08
N MET A 48 -55.97 72.89 98.27
CA MET A 48 -55.97 72.85 96.81
C MET A 48 -54.54 72.87 96.27
N TRP A 49 -53.72 73.86 96.65
CA TRP A 49 -52.32 73.95 96.21
C TRP A 49 -51.48 72.72 96.60
N LYS A 50 -51.70 72.12 97.78
CA LYS A 50 -51.06 70.86 98.18
C LYS A 50 -51.50 69.67 97.33
N LYS A 51 -52.80 69.59 96.99
CA LYS A 51 -53.34 68.57 96.09
C LYS A 51 -52.73 68.73 94.70
N ASP A 52 -52.84 69.91 94.10
CA ASP A 52 -52.38 70.19 92.73
C ASP A 52 -50.85 69.98 92.61
N SER A 53 -50.08 70.40 93.62
CA SER A 53 -48.64 70.12 93.68
C SER A 53 -48.31 68.62 93.74
N LYS A 54 -49.12 67.82 94.45
CA LYS A 54 -48.96 66.37 94.55
C LYS A 54 -49.35 65.67 93.25
N ASP A 55 -50.48 66.06 92.66
CA ASP A 55 -51.03 65.45 91.45
C ASP A 55 -50.17 65.81 90.22
N PHE A 56 -49.61 67.02 90.17
CA PHE A 56 -48.55 67.41 89.24
C PHE A 56 -47.28 66.56 89.42
N LEU A 57 -46.81 66.36 90.66
CA LEU A 57 -45.63 65.52 90.93
C LEU A 57 -45.86 64.05 90.56
N GLU A 58 -47.07 63.50 90.71
CA GLU A 58 -47.38 62.14 90.28
C GLU A 58 -47.44 62.03 88.76
N THR A 59 -48.09 62.99 88.09
CA THR A 59 -48.11 63.11 86.62
C THR A 59 -46.67 63.17 86.06
N LEU A 60 -45.79 63.93 86.69
CA LEU A 60 -44.39 64.07 86.28
C LEU A 60 -43.58 62.78 86.50
N LYS A 61 -43.94 61.91 87.47
CA LYS A 61 -43.37 60.55 87.56
C LYS A 61 -43.87 59.65 86.44
N ILE A 62 -45.16 59.73 86.08
CA ILE A 62 -45.77 58.93 84.99
C ILE A 62 -45.07 59.27 83.68
N VAL A 63 -44.98 60.55 83.32
CA VAL A 63 -44.30 61.02 82.10
C VAL A 63 -42.82 60.56 82.05
N ARG A 64 -42.08 60.62 83.17
CA ARG A 64 -40.70 60.11 83.23
C ARG A 64 -40.58 58.59 83.07
N LYS A 65 -41.58 57.84 83.52
CA LYS A 65 -41.65 56.38 83.35
C LYS A 65 -41.95 56.03 81.88
N GLU A 66 -42.83 56.79 81.25
CA GLU A 66 -43.16 56.66 79.82
C GLU A 66 -41.98 57.07 78.93
N GLU A 67 -41.29 58.17 79.24
CA GLU A 67 -40.03 58.59 78.59
C GLU A 67 -38.98 57.46 78.66
N ALA A 68 -38.80 56.84 79.82
CA ALA A 68 -37.85 55.74 80.00
C ALA A 68 -38.22 54.47 79.22
N ASP A 69 -39.51 54.11 79.14
CA ASP A 69 -39.97 52.96 78.35
C ASP A 69 -39.95 53.23 76.84
N MET A 70 -40.31 54.45 76.41
CA MET A 70 -40.17 54.91 75.03
C MET A 70 -38.71 54.88 74.58
N LYS A 71 -37.79 55.36 75.42
CA LYS A 71 -36.35 55.28 75.15
C LYS A 71 -35.89 53.82 75.09
N ALA A 72 -36.27 52.98 76.05
CA ALA A 72 -35.93 51.55 76.01
C ALA A 72 -36.52 50.81 74.79
N LYS A 73 -37.65 51.27 74.24
CA LYS A 73 -38.20 50.79 72.97
C LYS A 73 -37.39 51.28 71.76
N PHE A 74 -36.99 52.55 71.75
CA PHE A 74 -36.15 53.15 70.70
C PHE A 74 -34.77 52.46 70.63
N ASP A 75 -34.06 52.36 71.75
CA ASP A 75 -32.75 51.70 71.86
C ASP A 75 -32.83 50.24 71.35
N ARG A 76 -33.92 49.52 71.67
CA ARG A 76 -34.17 48.15 71.16
C ARG A 76 -34.43 48.10 69.66
N GLN A 77 -35.00 49.14 69.06
CA GLN A 77 -35.29 49.19 67.63
C GLN A 77 -34.05 49.60 66.82
N GLU A 78 -33.25 50.54 67.31
CA GLU A 78 -31.93 50.87 66.75
C GLU A 78 -31.01 49.63 66.74
N GLN A 79 -30.94 48.88 67.84
CA GLN A 79 -30.16 47.64 67.94
C GLN A 79 -30.68 46.48 67.07
N ARG A 80 -31.93 46.56 66.57
CA ARG A 80 -32.43 45.67 65.51
C ARG A 80 -31.96 46.17 64.15
N HIS A 81 -32.21 47.44 63.83
CA HIS A 81 -31.83 48.05 62.56
C HIS A 81 -30.34 47.86 62.24
N ILE A 82 -29.44 48.10 63.21
CA ILE A 82 -27.99 47.87 63.06
C ILE A 82 -27.67 46.39 62.74
N ARG A 83 -28.37 45.45 63.40
CA ARG A 83 -28.19 44.02 63.16
C ARG A 83 -28.70 43.61 61.77
N ASP A 84 -29.87 44.11 61.40
CA ASP A 84 -30.52 43.77 60.14
C ASP A 84 -29.75 44.35 58.94
N GLN A 85 -29.21 45.57 59.06
CA GLN A 85 -28.22 46.13 58.11
C GLN A 85 -26.95 45.26 58.03
N GLY A 86 -26.41 44.80 59.15
CA GLY A 86 -25.27 43.88 59.18
C GLY A 86 -25.54 42.57 58.43
N LEU A 87 -26.71 41.98 58.63
CA LEU A 87 -27.15 40.76 57.92
C LEU A 87 -27.35 41.01 56.41
N ILE A 88 -27.88 42.17 56.03
CA ILE A 88 -28.04 42.57 54.62
C ILE A 88 -26.67 42.70 53.93
N HIS A 89 -25.70 43.37 54.57
CA HIS A 89 -24.34 43.47 54.04
C HIS A 89 -23.64 42.09 53.95
N GLU A 90 -23.81 41.21 54.93
CA GLU A 90 -23.27 39.85 54.89
C GLU A 90 -23.90 39.02 53.75
N ALA A 91 -25.22 39.12 53.56
CA ALA A 91 -25.93 38.47 52.47
C ALA A 91 -25.49 38.99 51.09
N TYR A 92 -25.31 40.31 50.94
CA TYR A 92 -24.81 40.92 49.72
C TYR A 92 -23.37 40.47 49.38
N GLY A 93 -22.49 40.39 50.39
CA GLY A 93 -21.14 39.84 50.21
C GLY A 93 -21.15 38.37 49.76
N LYS A 94 -22.02 37.53 50.36
CA LYS A 94 -22.21 36.13 49.92
C LYS A 94 -22.75 36.05 48.48
N MET A 95 -23.69 36.92 48.11
CA MET A 95 -24.23 36.99 46.75
C MET A 95 -23.15 37.36 45.72
N GLN A 96 -22.26 38.31 46.02
CA GLN A 96 -21.13 38.64 45.16
C GLN A 96 -20.15 37.46 44.98
N LEU A 97 -19.89 36.68 46.04
CA LEU A 97 -19.05 35.48 45.94
C LEU A 97 -19.70 34.41 45.03
N VAL A 98 -21.01 34.20 45.14
CA VAL A 98 -21.76 33.26 44.27
C VAL A 98 -21.75 33.72 42.81
N GLU A 99 -21.98 35.01 42.52
CA GLU A 99 -21.94 35.55 41.15
C GLU A 99 -20.52 35.50 40.56
N ASN A 100 -19.46 35.74 41.36
CA ASN A 100 -18.08 35.56 40.91
C ASN A 100 -17.76 34.09 40.59
N ALA A 101 -18.17 33.15 41.45
CA ALA A 101 -18.03 31.71 41.18
C ALA A 101 -18.80 31.27 39.92
N ARG A 102 -20.00 31.82 39.71
CA ARG A 102 -20.81 31.61 38.51
C ARG A 102 -20.10 32.11 37.25
N ARG A 103 -19.48 33.30 37.28
CA ARG A 103 -18.71 33.85 36.15
C ARG A 103 -17.51 32.98 35.79
N ILE A 104 -16.71 32.60 36.79
CA ILE A 104 -15.56 31.69 36.60
C ILE A 104 -16.02 30.35 35.99
N THR A 105 -17.16 29.82 36.44
CA THR A 105 -17.75 28.59 35.88
C THR A 105 -18.25 28.77 34.45
N LEU A 106 -18.84 29.92 34.13
CA LEU A 106 -19.30 30.25 32.78
C LEU A 106 -18.13 30.39 31.80
N ASP A 107 -17.07 31.10 32.19
CA ASP A 107 -15.86 31.26 31.38
C ASP A 107 -15.16 29.90 31.14
N ALA A 108 -15.11 29.05 32.17
CA ALA A 108 -14.61 27.68 32.05
C ALA A 108 -15.45 26.84 31.08
N ASN A 109 -16.78 26.93 31.13
CA ASN A 109 -17.68 26.24 30.21
C ASN A 109 -17.53 26.75 28.76
N VAL A 110 -17.44 28.06 28.55
CA VAL A 110 -17.19 28.67 27.22
C VAL A 110 -15.83 28.21 26.66
N HIS A 111 -14.80 28.08 27.50
CA HIS A 111 -13.51 27.56 27.09
C HIS A 111 -13.59 26.07 26.71
N MET A 112 -14.24 25.23 27.51
CA MET A 112 -14.45 23.81 27.21
C MET A 112 -15.29 23.60 25.94
N GLU A 113 -16.29 24.45 25.67
CA GLU A 113 -17.04 24.44 24.41
C GLU A 113 -16.14 24.76 23.21
N GLN A 114 -15.22 25.73 23.33
CA GLN A 114 -14.28 26.07 22.25
C GLN A 114 -13.29 24.93 21.98
N GLU A 115 -12.79 24.25 23.03
CA GLU A 115 -11.94 23.06 22.87
C GLU A 115 -12.72 21.92 22.20
N LEU A 116 -13.95 21.64 22.62
CA LEU A 116 -14.80 20.60 22.03
C LEU A 116 -15.10 20.89 20.54
N ARG A 117 -15.38 22.16 20.17
CA ARG A 117 -15.56 22.57 18.77
C ARG A 117 -14.28 22.39 17.93
N ARG A 118 -13.10 22.65 18.49
CA ARG A 118 -11.81 22.37 17.80
C ARG A 118 -11.61 20.88 17.59
N ASN A 119 -11.80 20.07 18.64
CA ASN A 119 -11.63 18.62 18.58
C ASN A 119 -12.60 17.99 17.55
N VAL A 120 -13.84 18.47 17.46
CA VAL A 120 -14.79 18.02 16.41
C VAL A 120 -14.30 18.39 15.01
N ALA A 121 -13.79 19.60 14.80
CA ALA A 121 -13.24 20.01 13.50
C ALA A 121 -11.99 19.20 13.10
N GLU A 122 -11.13 18.86 14.06
CA GLU A 122 -9.96 17.99 13.85
C GLU A 122 -10.38 16.54 13.51
N VAL A 123 -11.40 16.00 14.19
CA VAL A 123 -11.99 14.69 13.85
C VAL A 123 -12.57 14.69 12.44
N ASP A 124 -13.27 15.75 12.01
CA ASP A 124 -13.79 15.87 10.63
C ASP A 124 -12.67 15.98 9.57
N VAL A 125 -11.53 16.59 9.90
CA VAL A 125 -10.34 16.61 9.02
C VAL A 125 -9.72 15.21 8.91
N CYS A 126 -9.49 14.54 10.05
CA CYS A 126 -8.98 13.17 10.08
C CYS A 126 -9.90 12.19 9.34
N LYS A 127 -11.23 12.35 9.48
CA LYS A 127 -12.22 11.54 8.76
C LYS A 127 -12.10 11.71 7.24
N LYS A 128 -11.98 12.94 6.74
CA LYS A 128 -11.77 13.21 5.29
C LYS A 128 -10.47 12.57 4.78
N GLN A 129 -9.39 12.67 5.54
CA GLN A 129 -8.11 12.02 5.20
C GLN A 129 -8.25 10.49 5.14
N ILE A 130 -9.00 9.87 6.06
CA ILE A 130 -9.28 8.42 6.03
C ILE A 130 -10.12 8.05 4.79
N GLU A 131 -11.12 8.86 4.44
CA GLU A 131 -11.93 8.64 3.22
C GLU A 131 -11.12 8.83 1.93
N GLU A 132 -10.12 9.72 1.91
CA GLU A 132 -9.19 9.90 0.79
C GLU A 132 -8.20 8.74 0.66
N LEU A 133 -7.53 8.35 1.75
CA LEU A 133 -6.64 7.20 1.80
C LEU A 133 -7.36 5.89 1.45
N SER A 134 -8.63 5.75 1.82
CA SER A 134 -9.44 4.59 1.42
C SER A 134 -9.74 4.55 -0.09
N LYS A 135 -9.87 5.71 -0.75
CA LYS A 135 -10.04 5.80 -2.22
C LYS A 135 -8.73 5.50 -2.93
N GLU A 136 -7.62 6.04 -2.42
CA GLU A 136 -6.27 5.75 -2.96
C GLU A 136 -5.94 4.26 -2.84
N LYS A 137 -6.18 3.65 -1.68
CA LYS A 137 -6.02 2.20 -1.49
C LYS A 137 -6.86 1.40 -2.50
N ALA A 138 -8.14 1.72 -2.68
CA ALA A 138 -8.99 1.01 -3.64
C ALA A 138 -8.46 1.14 -5.10
N ALA A 139 -7.86 2.28 -5.45
CA ALA A 139 -7.21 2.47 -6.75
C ALA A 139 -5.90 1.66 -6.89
N LEU A 140 -5.12 1.52 -5.80
CA LEU A 140 -3.92 0.67 -5.75
C LEU A 140 -4.27 -0.82 -5.82
N ASP A 141 -5.26 -1.28 -5.06
CA ASP A 141 -5.76 -2.66 -5.09
C ASP A 141 -6.29 -3.04 -6.49
N SER A 142 -6.88 -2.08 -7.22
CA SER A 142 -7.32 -2.25 -8.61
C SER A 142 -6.13 -2.39 -9.58
N LYS A 143 -5.12 -1.52 -9.46
CA LYS A 143 -3.87 -1.61 -10.25
C LYS A 143 -3.12 -2.92 -10.00
N LEU A 144 -3.06 -3.37 -8.75
CA LEU A 144 -2.40 -4.62 -8.37
C LEU A 144 -3.08 -5.82 -9.08
N LYS A 145 -4.41 -5.91 -9.02
CA LYS A 145 -5.16 -6.96 -9.75
C LYS A 145 -4.97 -6.91 -11.27
N GLN A 146 -4.86 -5.71 -11.84
CA GLN A 146 -4.55 -5.55 -13.27
C GLN A 146 -3.13 -6.08 -13.59
N GLN A 147 -2.15 -5.82 -12.73
CA GLN A 147 -0.78 -6.32 -12.88
C GLN A 147 -0.68 -7.84 -12.67
N GLU A 148 -1.41 -8.40 -11.69
CA GLU A 148 -1.51 -9.85 -11.47
C GLU A 148 -2.09 -10.56 -12.70
N SER A 149 -3.20 -10.05 -13.25
CA SER A 149 -3.82 -10.57 -14.47
C SER A 149 -2.90 -10.52 -15.69
N TRP A 150 -2.14 -9.41 -15.84
CA TRP A 150 -1.15 -9.26 -16.90
C TRP A 150 0.02 -10.25 -16.75
N MET A 151 0.56 -10.45 -15.53
CA MET A 151 1.62 -11.45 -15.30
C MET A 151 1.12 -12.89 -15.48
N GLN A 152 -0.14 -13.20 -15.12
CA GLN A 152 -0.74 -14.50 -15.41
C GLN A 152 -0.85 -14.73 -16.93
N THR A 153 -1.23 -13.70 -17.68
CA THR A 153 -1.29 -13.74 -19.16
C THR A 153 0.09 -14.00 -19.76
N GLN A 154 1.12 -13.23 -19.37
CA GLN A 154 2.50 -13.47 -19.82
C GLN A 154 3.03 -14.86 -19.42
N SER A 155 2.68 -15.36 -18.23
CA SER A 155 3.07 -16.70 -17.79
C SER A 155 2.44 -17.79 -18.65
N ALA A 156 1.19 -17.60 -19.11
CA ALA A 156 0.52 -18.51 -20.03
C ALA A 156 1.11 -18.45 -21.45
N GLU A 157 1.41 -17.24 -21.95
CA GLU A 157 2.09 -17.03 -23.24
C GLU A 157 3.47 -17.69 -23.27
N LEU A 158 4.30 -17.45 -22.24
CA LEU A 158 5.63 -18.06 -22.11
C LEU A 158 5.56 -19.59 -21.98
N SER A 159 4.59 -20.12 -21.24
CA SER A 159 4.36 -21.57 -21.13
C SER A 159 3.96 -22.19 -22.48
N THR A 160 3.16 -21.47 -23.26
CA THR A 160 2.74 -21.90 -24.61
C THR A 160 3.92 -21.89 -25.58
N ALA A 161 4.70 -20.81 -25.61
CA ALA A 161 5.91 -20.69 -26.44
C ALA A 161 6.95 -21.78 -26.10
N LEU A 162 7.14 -22.09 -24.81
CA LEU A 162 8.00 -23.20 -24.38
C LEU A 162 7.48 -24.56 -24.87
N ALA A 163 6.17 -24.81 -24.78
CA ALA A 163 5.56 -26.04 -25.29
C ALA A 163 5.74 -26.18 -26.82
N GLU A 164 5.59 -25.10 -27.58
CA GLU A 164 5.87 -25.08 -29.02
C GLU A 164 7.35 -25.31 -29.33
N MET A 165 8.28 -24.72 -28.56
CA MET A 165 9.71 -24.99 -28.69
C MET A 165 10.05 -26.46 -28.41
N PHE A 166 9.47 -27.08 -27.39
CA PHE A 166 9.66 -28.52 -27.11
C PHE A 166 9.10 -29.39 -28.25
N LYS A 167 7.91 -29.07 -28.77
CA LYS A 167 7.29 -29.78 -29.90
C LYS A 167 8.11 -29.65 -31.19
N SER A 168 8.63 -28.46 -31.48
CA SER A 168 9.56 -28.20 -32.59
C SER A 168 10.87 -29.00 -32.43
N ARG A 169 11.44 -29.01 -31.22
CA ARG A 169 12.62 -29.81 -30.88
C ARG A 169 12.39 -31.31 -31.07
N GLU A 170 11.22 -31.85 -30.72
CA GLU A 170 10.91 -33.25 -31.01
C GLU A 170 10.81 -33.54 -32.51
N ILE A 171 10.21 -32.63 -33.31
CA ILE A 171 10.09 -32.79 -34.76
C ILE A 171 11.48 -32.81 -35.39
N ALA A 172 12.36 -31.88 -35.02
CA ALA A 172 13.75 -31.86 -35.45
C ALA A 172 14.51 -33.13 -35.00
N ALA A 173 14.27 -33.64 -33.79
CA ALA A 173 14.88 -34.87 -33.30
C ALA A 173 14.43 -36.11 -34.09
N ARG A 174 13.14 -36.20 -34.48
CA ARG A 174 12.64 -37.24 -35.40
C ARG A 174 13.32 -37.12 -36.76
N GLN A 175 13.31 -35.95 -37.38
CA GLN A 175 13.98 -35.72 -38.68
C GLN A 175 15.47 -36.09 -38.66
N ILE A 176 16.21 -35.77 -37.60
CA ILE A 176 17.62 -36.18 -37.44
C ILE A 176 17.77 -37.70 -37.31
N LYS A 177 16.82 -38.39 -36.65
CA LYS A 177 16.79 -39.86 -36.57
C LYS A 177 16.50 -40.46 -37.95
N ASP A 178 15.47 -39.98 -38.63
CA ASP A 178 15.03 -40.48 -39.93
C ASP A 178 16.12 -40.28 -41.00
N LEU A 179 16.84 -39.14 -40.96
CA LEU A 179 18.02 -38.89 -41.80
C LEU A 179 19.18 -39.83 -41.50
N LYS A 180 19.44 -40.16 -40.22
CA LYS A 180 20.45 -41.16 -39.84
C LYS A 180 20.07 -42.56 -40.32
N GLU A 181 18.82 -42.97 -40.18
CA GLU A 181 18.36 -44.30 -40.62
C GLU A 181 18.42 -44.42 -42.16
N ASN A 182 18.01 -43.37 -42.89
CA ASN A 182 18.18 -43.31 -44.35
C ASN A 182 19.66 -43.30 -44.78
N TYR A 183 20.53 -42.55 -44.09
CA TYR A 183 21.98 -42.57 -44.38
C TYR A 183 22.60 -43.95 -44.11
N GLN A 184 22.18 -44.63 -43.03
CA GLN A 184 22.63 -45.98 -42.71
C GLN A 184 22.18 -47.00 -43.77
N LEU A 185 20.94 -46.89 -44.26
CA LEU A 185 20.44 -47.70 -45.37
C LEU A 185 21.22 -47.46 -46.67
N LEU A 186 21.49 -46.19 -47.01
CA LEU A 186 22.29 -45.83 -48.19
C LEU A 186 23.75 -46.32 -48.08
N GLN A 187 24.36 -46.19 -46.91
CA GLN A 187 25.70 -46.72 -46.61
C GLN A 187 25.74 -48.25 -46.76
N ASN A 188 24.70 -48.95 -46.28
CA ASN A 188 24.57 -50.40 -46.43
C ASN A 188 24.36 -50.81 -47.90
N SER A 189 23.59 -50.03 -48.68
CA SER A 189 23.40 -50.24 -50.12
C SER A 189 24.74 -50.12 -50.88
N HIS A 190 25.48 -49.03 -50.67
CA HIS A 190 26.80 -48.86 -51.27
C HIS A 190 27.82 -49.91 -50.82
N ALA A 191 27.73 -50.41 -49.59
CA ALA A 191 28.55 -51.53 -49.13
C ALA A 191 28.22 -52.84 -49.85
N GLN A 192 26.93 -53.10 -50.14
CA GLN A 192 26.50 -54.25 -50.94
C GLN A 192 26.91 -54.11 -52.42
N GLU A 193 26.78 -52.92 -53.01
CA GLU A 193 27.26 -52.61 -54.36
C GLU A 193 28.78 -52.82 -54.48
N LEU A 194 29.57 -52.31 -53.51
CA LEU A 194 31.02 -52.53 -53.46
C LEU A 194 31.39 -54.01 -53.29
N ALA A 195 30.62 -54.77 -52.52
CA ALA A 195 30.82 -56.22 -52.38
C ALA A 195 30.49 -56.97 -53.69
N ALA A 196 29.41 -56.60 -54.38
CA ALA A 196 29.02 -57.16 -55.67
C ALA A 196 30.04 -56.85 -56.77
N VAL A 197 30.51 -55.59 -56.86
CA VAL A 197 31.54 -55.17 -57.83
C VAL A 197 32.88 -55.84 -57.56
N LYS A 198 33.26 -56.05 -56.28
CA LYS A 198 34.45 -56.87 -55.95
C LYS A 198 34.27 -58.31 -56.41
N LYS A 199 33.16 -58.96 -56.02
CA LYS A 199 32.87 -60.35 -56.38
C LYS A 199 32.88 -60.55 -57.90
N GLN A 200 32.21 -59.70 -58.66
CA GLN A 200 32.23 -59.74 -60.13
C GLN A 200 33.66 -59.60 -60.67
N LYS A 201 34.46 -58.67 -60.13
CA LYS A 201 35.85 -58.48 -60.55
C LYS A 201 36.76 -59.66 -60.19
N GLU A 202 36.53 -60.33 -59.07
CA GLU A 202 37.19 -61.59 -58.71
C GLU A 202 36.81 -62.71 -59.70
N GLU A 203 35.52 -62.87 -60.01
CA GLU A 203 35.00 -63.90 -60.92
C GLU A 203 35.43 -63.66 -62.38
N ASP A 204 35.39 -62.42 -62.86
CA ASP A 204 35.93 -62.01 -64.17
C ASP A 204 37.43 -62.30 -64.26
N LYS A 205 38.19 -62.00 -63.19
CA LYS A 205 39.64 -62.26 -63.14
C LYS A 205 39.94 -63.76 -63.19
N GLU A 206 39.22 -64.57 -62.42
CA GLU A 206 39.37 -66.03 -62.42
C GLU A 206 38.99 -66.61 -63.79
N TYR A 207 37.93 -66.11 -64.42
CA TYR A 207 37.56 -66.47 -65.80
C TYR A 207 38.70 -66.16 -66.78
N PHE A 208 39.24 -64.93 -66.79
CA PHE A 208 40.31 -64.53 -67.71
C PHE A 208 41.65 -65.24 -67.44
N GLU A 209 41.99 -65.56 -66.19
CA GLU A 209 43.20 -66.33 -65.86
C GLU A 209 43.07 -67.79 -66.31
N ASN A 210 41.89 -68.41 -66.15
CA ASN A 210 41.61 -69.76 -66.66
C ASN A 210 41.60 -69.82 -68.20
N GLU A 211 40.94 -68.88 -68.88
CA GLU A 211 40.93 -68.85 -70.36
C GLU A 211 42.33 -68.57 -70.92
N LYS A 212 43.11 -67.69 -70.28
CA LYS A 212 44.53 -67.48 -70.62
C LYS A 212 45.37 -68.74 -70.45
N ALA A 213 45.15 -69.53 -69.39
CA ALA A 213 45.84 -70.80 -69.18
C ALA A 213 45.50 -71.81 -70.29
N TYR A 214 44.20 -72.01 -70.56
CA TYR A 214 43.71 -72.90 -71.61
C TYR A 214 44.22 -72.53 -73.01
N LEU A 215 44.22 -71.24 -73.35
CA LEU A 215 44.76 -70.76 -74.63
C LEU A 215 46.29 -70.93 -74.72
N SER A 216 47.01 -70.74 -73.61
CA SER A 216 48.46 -70.99 -73.58
C SER A 216 48.79 -72.46 -73.81
N ASP A 217 48.07 -73.37 -73.16
CA ASP A 217 48.29 -74.82 -73.28
C ASP A 217 47.95 -75.33 -74.70
N ARG A 218 46.86 -74.80 -75.28
CA ARG A 218 46.50 -75.04 -76.68
C ARG A 218 47.54 -74.48 -77.67
N MET A 219 48.15 -73.32 -77.37
CA MET A 219 49.21 -72.75 -78.21
C MET A 219 50.51 -73.56 -78.10
N ASN A 220 50.90 -73.98 -76.90
CA ASN A 220 52.05 -74.86 -76.69
C ASN A 220 51.90 -76.20 -77.43
N LYS A 221 50.68 -76.78 -77.40
CA LYS A 221 50.38 -77.99 -78.19
C LYS A 221 50.50 -77.75 -79.69
N ALA A 222 50.01 -76.63 -80.22
CA ALA A 222 50.16 -76.28 -81.62
C ALA A 222 51.64 -76.06 -82.02
N ILE A 223 52.45 -75.47 -81.14
CA ILE A 223 53.91 -75.32 -81.34
C ILE A 223 54.57 -76.71 -81.43
N TYR A 224 54.25 -77.63 -80.51
CA TYR A 224 54.78 -79.00 -80.55
C TYR A 224 54.34 -79.78 -81.81
N GLU A 225 53.10 -79.62 -82.24
CA GLU A 225 52.60 -80.21 -83.49
C GLU A 225 53.33 -79.62 -84.72
N VAL A 226 53.67 -78.33 -84.71
CA VAL A 226 54.53 -77.70 -85.73
C VAL A 226 55.96 -78.23 -85.68
N GLU A 227 56.59 -78.37 -84.50
CA GLU A 227 57.93 -78.96 -84.38
C GLU A 227 57.99 -80.42 -84.89
N VAL A 228 56.97 -81.22 -84.60
CA VAL A 228 56.86 -82.60 -85.12
C VAL A 228 56.75 -82.61 -86.65
N LEU A 229 56.00 -81.67 -87.24
CA LEU A 229 55.92 -81.52 -88.70
C LEU A 229 57.22 -80.98 -89.31
N GLN A 230 57.90 -80.04 -88.65
CA GLN A 230 59.19 -79.47 -89.05
C GLN A 230 60.27 -80.56 -89.12
N ASN A 231 60.37 -81.40 -88.08
CA ASN A 231 61.29 -82.54 -88.02
C ASN A 231 60.96 -83.61 -89.06
N LYS A 232 59.68 -83.80 -89.38
CA LYS A 232 59.24 -84.72 -90.45
C LYS A 232 59.57 -84.18 -91.85
N ALA A 233 59.50 -82.86 -92.05
CA ALA A 233 59.91 -82.21 -93.30
C ALA A 233 61.42 -82.32 -93.54
N THR A 234 62.26 -82.02 -92.53
CA THR A 234 63.72 -82.16 -92.66
C THR A 234 64.18 -83.61 -92.87
N TRP A 235 63.48 -84.59 -92.29
CA TRP A 235 63.70 -86.02 -92.59
C TRP A 235 63.36 -86.37 -94.05
N LEU A 236 62.26 -85.84 -94.59
CA LEU A 236 61.89 -86.02 -95.99
C LEU A 236 62.91 -85.35 -96.94
N GLU A 237 63.38 -84.14 -96.65
CA GLU A 237 64.42 -83.46 -97.44
C GLU A 237 65.73 -84.26 -97.47
N ALA A 238 66.16 -84.80 -96.33
CA ALA A 238 67.34 -85.68 -96.27
C ALA A 238 67.16 -86.94 -97.14
N SER A 239 65.97 -87.57 -97.09
CA SER A 239 65.64 -88.72 -97.93
C SER A 239 65.62 -88.37 -99.43
N LEU A 240 65.10 -87.19 -99.79
CA LEU A 240 65.03 -86.70 -101.18
C LEU A 240 66.42 -86.36 -101.76
N LYS A 241 67.34 -85.90 -100.91
CA LYS A 241 68.74 -85.69 -101.28
C LYS A 241 69.42 -87.02 -101.60
N THR A 242 69.25 -88.05 -100.78
CA THR A 242 69.85 -89.37 -101.05
C THR A 242 69.30 -90.06 -102.31
N THR A 243 68.04 -89.82 -102.71
CA THR A 243 67.50 -90.38 -103.96
C THR A 243 67.92 -89.60 -105.20
N THR A 244 68.09 -88.28 -105.10
CA THR A 244 68.62 -87.46 -106.21
C THR A 244 70.12 -87.71 -106.46
N GLU A 245 70.92 -87.93 -105.42
CA GLU A 245 72.33 -88.29 -105.54
C GLU A 245 72.53 -89.67 -106.21
N ASN A 246 71.72 -90.68 -105.84
CA ASN A 246 71.72 -91.99 -106.51
C ASN A 246 71.28 -91.93 -107.98
N SER A 247 70.30 -91.07 -108.31
CA SER A 247 69.85 -90.84 -109.69
C SER A 247 70.97 -90.25 -110.56
N ALA A 248 71.70 -89.26 -110.04
CA ALA A 248 72.81 -88.62 -110.76
C ALA A 248 73.95 -89.59 -111.11
N GLU A 249 74.23 -90.58 -110.26
CA GLU A 249 75.27 -91.58 -110.56
C GLU A 249 74.83 -92.62 -111.60
N ALA A 250 73.54 -92.97 -111.66
CA ALA A 250 73.00 -93.78 -112.75
C ALA A 250 73.14 -93.07 -114.11
N THR A 251 72.78 -91.78 -114.18
CA THR A 251 72.93 -90.97 -115.40
C THR A 251 74.38 -90.88 -115.88
N ARG A 252 75.36 -90.75 -114.97
CA ARG A 252 76.79 -90.76 -115.31
C ARG A 252 77.25 -92.10 -115.93
N LYS A 253 76.70 -93.22 -115.47
CA LYS A 253 77.03 -94.55 -116.01
C LYS A 253 76.40 -94.77 -117.40
N PHE A 254 75.20 -94.25 -117.65
CA PHE A 254 74.61 -94.23 -119.00
C PHE A 254 75.41 -93.37 -119.99
N LEU A 255 75.78 -92.13 -119.62
CA LEU A 255 76.58 -91.24 -120.49
C LEU A 255 77.97 -91.81 -120.85
N ALA A 256 78.55 -92.65 -120.00
CA ALA A 256 79.80 -93.36 -120.32
C ALA A 256 79.60 -94.43 -121.40
N ILE A 257 78.50 -95.18 -121.34
CA ILE A 257 78.14 -96.23 -122.33
C ILE A 257 77.74 -95.60 -123.67
N GLU A 258 76.98 -94.50 -123.63
CA GLU A 258 76.58 -93.73 -124.82
C GLU A 258 77.79 -93.17 -125.59
N LYS A 259 78.87 -92.80 -124.88
CA LYS A 259 80.12 -92.37 -125.51
C LYS A 259 80.86 -93.55 -126.17
N ASP A 260 80.97 -94.69 -125.50
CA ASP A 260 81.64 -95.88 -126.03
C ASP A 260 80.95 -96.42 -127.31
N LEU A 261 79.61 -96.41 -127.32
CA LEU A 261 78.81 -96.77 -128.50
C LEU A 261 78.97 -95.77 -129.67
N ASN A 262 79.10 -94.47 -129.41
CA ASN A 262 79.35 -93.47 -130.47
C ASN A 262 80.73 -93.63 -131.11
N GLU A 263 81.77 -93.96 -130.33
CA GLU A 263 83.11 -94.21 -130.87
C GLU A 263 83.13 -95.48 -131.75
N GLN A 264 82.39 -96.53 -131.36
CA GLN A 264 82.21 -97.74 -132.17
C GLN A 264 81.38 -97.52 -133.46
N LEU A 265 80.34 -96.68 -133.41
CA LEU A 265 79.55 -96.30 -134.60
C LEU A 265 80.42 -95.62 -135.66
N LYS A 266 81.29 -94.70 -135.22
CA LYS A 266 82.18 -93.93 -136.10
C LYS A 266 83.19 -94.81 -136.85
N GLU A 267 83.70 -95.88 -136.23
CA GLU A 267 84.58 -96.87 -136.89
C GLU A 267 83.84 -97.80 -137.89
N ILE A 268 82.50 -97.78 -137.87
CA ILE A 268 81.64 -98.47 -138.85
C ILE A 268 81.27 -97.52 -140.00
N GLU A 269 81.00 -96.24 -139.70
CA GLU A 269 80.69 -95.22 -140.71
C GLU A 269 81.84 -95.02 -141.71
N GLU A 270 83.10 -94.87 -141.24
CA GLU A 270 84.27 -94.76 -142.12
C GLU A 270 84.49 -96.02 -143.01
N ARG A 271 83.99 -97.19 -142.59
CA ARG A 271 84.02 -98.43 -143.41
C ARG A 271 82.86 -98.49 -144.42
N LEU A 272 81.72 -97.86 -144.16
CA LEU A 272 80.59 -97.76 -145.10
C LEU A 272 80.81 -96.66 -146.15
N GLU A 273 81.39 -95.53 -145.78
CA GLU A 273 81.63 -94.36 -146.65
C GLU A 273 82.63 -94.65 -147.78
N LYS A 274 83.38 -95.75 -147.68
CA LYS A 274 84.24 -96.29 -148.74
C LYS A 274 83.50 -97.21 -149.74
N LYS A 275 82.28 -97.65 -149.42
CA LYS A 275 81.50 -98.60 -150.24
C LYS A 275 80.22 -98.05 -150.84
N SER A 276 79.62 -97.01 -150.22
CA SER A 276 78.43 -96.34 -150.77
C SER A 276 78.73 -95.31 -151.86
N ARG A 277 80.01 -95.18 -152.28
CA ARG A 277 80.48 -94.24 -153.31
C ARG A 277 80.35 -94.77 -154.75
N GLU A 278 79.77 -95.96 -154.91
CA GLU A 278 79.61 -96.68 -156.18
C GLU A 278 78.13 -96.93 -156.55
N TYR A 279 77.18 -96.26 -155.88
CA TYR A 279 75.75 -96.28 -156.21
C TYR A 279 75.13 -94.87 -156.19
N GLU A 280 75.51 -94.11 -157.21
CA GLU A 280 74.63 -93.31 -158.09
C GLU A 280 73.41 -92.58 -157.51
N GLU A 281 73.49 -91.24 -157.57
CA GLU A 281 72.54 -90.38 -158.29
C GLU A 281 71.02 -90.65 -158.13
N ALA A 282 70.43 -90.23 -156.99
CA ALA A 282 68.99 -89.98 -156.92
C ALA A 282 68.62 -88.83 -155.96
N CYS A 283 67.87 -87.86 -156.49
CA CYS A 283 67.10 -86.82 -155.79
C CYS A 283 67.80 -85.89 -154.78
N ASP A 284 68.18 -84.72 -155.31
CA ASP A 284 68.10 -83.44 -154.60
C ASP A 284 66.69 -83.16 -153.99
N ASP A 285 66.70 -82.23 -153.03
CA ASP A 285 65.64 -81.27 -152.66
C ASP A 285 64.31 -81.75 -152.05
N VAL A 286 64.06 -81.30 -150.80
CA VAL A 286 62.91 -80.47 -150.35
C VAL A 286 63.05 -80.28 -148.83
N LYS A 287 63.45 -79.11 -148.31
CA LYS A 287 62.74 -77.81 -148.19
C LYS A 287 61.50 -77.80 -147.26
N ARG A 288 61.62 -76.98 -146.19
CA ARG A 288 60.57 -76.17 -145.52
C ARG A 288 59.62 -76.82 -144.47
N SER A 289 59.97 -76.50 -143.22
CA SER A 289 59.20 -75.56 -142.34
C SER A 289 58.05 -76.07 -141.45
N LYS A 290 57.85 -75.28 -140.38
CA LYS A 290 56.70 -75.19 -139.45
C LYS A 290 56.53 -76.39 -138.48
N SER A 291 56.18 -76.23 -137.18
CA SER A 291 55.22 -75.32 -136.49
C SER A 291 53.78 -75.81 -136.72
N VAL A 292 52.91 -76.11 -135.73
CA VAL A 292 52.95 -75.91 -134.25
C VAL A 292 51.73 -76.63 -133.61
N ILE A 293 51.64 -76.72 -132.26
CA ILE A 293 50.41 -77.02 -131.45
C ILE A 293 49.87 -78.48 -131.59
N SER A 294 49.32 -79.17 -130.58
CA SER A 294 49.25 -79.05 -129.09
C SER A 294 48.78 -80.45 -128.53
N GLU A 295 48.22 -80.78 -127.34
CA GLU A 295 47.76 -80.17 -126.05
C GLU A 295 47.47 -81.37 -125.06
N CYS A 296 46.83 -81.34 -123.86
CA CYS A 296 46.20 -80.30 -123.03
C CYS A 296 46.23 -80.68 -121.52
N GLN A 297 46.92 -79.88 -120.68
CA GLN A 297 46.54 -79.49 -119.30
C GLN A 297 46.35 -80.61 -118.21
N VAL A 298 46.27 -80.38 -116.89
CA VAL A 298 45.82 -79.22 -116.08
C VAL A 298 46.65 -79.04 -114.78
N ASN A 299 47.15 -77.81 -114.55
CA ASN A 299 47.40 -77.04 -113.29
C ASN A 299 47.99 -77.71 -112.02
N PHE A 300 48.50 -77.01 -110.98
CA PHE A 300 48.43 -75.59 -110.56
C PHE A 300 49.80 -75.11 -109.96
N ALA A 301 49.98 -73.80 -109.74
CA ALA A 301 51.26 -73.17 -109.32
C ALA A 301 51.28 -72.67 -107.86
N SER A 302 52.46 -72.31 -107.31
CA SER A 302 52.71 -71.01 -106.63
C SER A 302 54.15 -70.77 -106.11
N THR A 303 54.43 -69.51 -105.73
CA THR A 303 55.48 -68.98 -104.81
C THR A 303 56.98 -69.18 -105.09
N HIS A 304 57.63 -68.18 -105.73
CA HIS A 304 58.91 -67.63 -105.23
C HIS A 304 59.25 -66.22 -105.79
N ASN A 305 58.67 -65.14 -105.24
CA ASN A 305 59.16 -63.77 -105.50
C ASN A 305 58.60 -62.73 -104.48
N ALA A 306 59.30 -62.45 -103.36
CA ALA A 306 58.76 -61.56 -102.30
C ALA A 306 59.78 -60.91 -101.32
N LEU A 307 61.05 -60.68 -101.70
CA LEU A 307 62.10 -60.25 -100.75
C LEU A 307 62.73 -58.86 -100.99
N ALA A 308 62.51 -58.21 -102.14
CA ALA A 308 63.30 -57.05 -102.55
C ALA A 308 62.69 -55.65 -102.28
N LEU A 309 61.51 -55.54 -101.63
CA LEU A 309 60.75 -54.26 -101.61
C LEU A 309 60.24 -53.79 -100.23
N LYS A 310 60.65 -54.39 -99.11
CA LYS A 310 60.13 -54.05 -97.75
C LYS A 310 61.04 -53.16 -96.88
N HIS A 311 62.31 -52.97 -97.24
CA HIS A 311 63.28 -52.32 -96.34
C HIS A 311 63.26 -50.77 -96.32
N LEU A 312 62.42 -50.12 -97.12
CA LEU A 312 62.46 -48.66 -97.35
C LEU A 312 61.17 -47.92 -96.91
N LYS A 313 60.38 -48.51 -96.00
CA LYS A 313 59.11 -47.92 -95.49
C LYS A 313 58.90 -48.06 -93.97
N LEU A 314 59.93 -48.47 -93.23
CA LEU A 314 59.84 -48.70 -91.78
C LEU A 314 60.41 -47.51 -91.00
N GLU A 315 61.53 -46.94 -91.46
CA GLU A 315 62.24 -45.82 -90.84
C GLU A 315 61.41 -44.52 -90.82
N GLU A 316 60.65 -44.22 -91.89
CA GLU A 316 59.77 -43.05 -91.94
C GLU A 316 58.67 -43.08 -90.86
N LYS A 317 58.14 -44.26 -90.53
CA LYS A 317 57.08 -44.42 -89.52
C LYS A 317 57.60 -44.36 -88.10
N GLU A 318 58.86 -44.70 -87.88
CA GLU A 318 59.49 -44.63 -86.56
C GLU A 318 59.88 -43.19 -86.17
N ALA A 319 60.19 -42.34 -87.17
CA ALA A 319 60.34 -40.90 -86.99
C ALA A 319 59.01 -40.22 -86.60
N GLU A 320 57.92 -40.46 -87.35
CA GLU A 320 56.58 -39.91 -87.03
C GLU A 320 56.13 -40.27 -85.61
N MET A 321 56.24 -41.55 -85.21
CA MET A 321 55.86 -41.99 -83.85
C MET A 321 56.72 -41.36 -82.75
N SER A 322 57.94 -40.94 -83.06
CA SER A 322 58.83 -40.29 -82.09
C SER A 322 58.44 -38.81 -81.91
N GLN A 323 58.17 -38.10 -83.00
CA GLN A 323 57.68 -36.72 -82.97
C GLN A 323 56.33 -36.59 -82.24
N ILE A 324 55.39 -37.52 -82.46
CA ILE A 324 54.09 -37.54 -81.77
C ILE A 324 54.26 -37.78 -80.26
N ARG A 325 55.17 -38.68 -79.85
CA ARG A 325 55.46 -38.94 -78.42
C ARG A 325 56.08 -37.72 -77.74
N GLU A 326 56.94 -36.98 -78.42
CA GLU A 326 57.55 -35.76 -77.88
C GLU A 326 56.53 -34.61 -77.75
N GLN A 327 55.67 -34.40 -78.76
CA GLN A 327 54.56 -33.44 -78.67
C GLN A 327 53.57 -33.77 -77.55
N LEU A 328 53.20 -35.04 -77.39
CA LEU A 328 52.31 -35.48 -76.32
C LEU A 328 52.98 -35.28 -74.94
N GLY A 329 54.28 -35.60 -74.82
CA GLY A 329 55.05 -35.39 -73.60
C GLY A 329 55.33 -33.92 -73.25
N ALA A 330 55.34 -33.01 -74.23
CA ALA A 330 55.34 -31.57 -74.00
C ALA A 330 53.97 -31.09 -73.49
N THR A 331 52.88 -31.54 -74.15
CA THR A 331 51.50 -31.17 -73.80
C THR A 331 51.14 -31.64 -72.40
N LEU A 332 51.50 -32.88 -72.03
CA LEU A 332 51.22 -33.44 -70.70
C LEU A 332 51.92 -32.66 -69.58
N ARG A 333 53.15 -32.18 -69.81
CA ARG A 333 53.87 -31.32 -68.85
C ARG A 333 53.17 -29.98 -68.67
N ASN A 334 52.80 -29.30 -69.76
CA ASN A 334 52.06 -28.04 -69.69
C ASN A 334 50.75 -28.18 -68.89
N CYS A 335 50.00 -29.28 -69.07
CA CYS A 335 48.79 -29.55 -68.30
C CYS A 335 49.04 -29.85 -66.81
N LEU A 336 50.19 -30.43 -66.44
CA LEU A 336 50.58 -30.64 -65.05
C LEU A 336 51.02 -29.33 -64.39
N ASP A 337 51.84 -28.53 -65.06
CA ASP A 337 52.24 -27.19 -64.59
C ASP A 337 51.03 -26.25 -64.42
N GLU A 338 50.01 -26.37 -65.27
CA GLU A 338 48.76 -25.61 -65.18
C GLU A 338 47.86 -26.12 -64.06
N LYS A 339 47.79 -27.45 -63.84
CA LYS A 339 47.11 -28.05 -62.68
C LYS A 339 47.75 -27.59 -61.37
N GLU A 340 49.08 -27.60 -61.25
CA GLU A 340 49.79 -27.18 -60.03
C GLU A 340 49.56 -25.69 -59.73
N LYS A 341 49.59 -24.83 -60.76
CA LYS A 341 49.22 -23.40 -60.63
C LYS A 341 47.77 -23.21 -60.19
N LEU A 342 46.84 -24.04 -60.68
CA LEU A 342 45.44 -24.00 -60.26
C LEU A 342 45.25 -24.48 -58.82
N GLU A 343 45.91 -25.56 -58.41
CA GLU A 343 45.86 -26.07 -57.04
C GLU A 343 46.49 -25.09 -56.04
N GLN A 344 47.65 -24.51 -56.34
CA GLN A 344 48.26 -23.46 -55.52
C GLN A 344 47.33 -22.26 -55.37
N LYS A 345 46.77 -21.75 -56.48
CA LYS A 345 45.82 -20.63 -56.47
C LYS A 345 44.55 -20.95 -55.68
N HIS A 346 44.10 -22.21 -55.67
CA HIS A 346 42.95 -22.64 -54.89
C HIS A 346 43.29 -22.67 -53.39
N GLN A 347 44.47 -23.19 -53.02
CA GLN A 347 45.03 -23.14 -51.67
C GLN A 347 45.13 -21.69 -51.14
N ASP A 348 45.72 -20.79 -51.94
CA ASP A 348 45.85 -19.37 -51.61
C ASP A 348 44.48 -18.70 -51.38
N THR A 349 43.50 -19.05 -52.22
CA THR A 349 42.11 -18.55 -52.10
C THR A 349 41.44 -19.07 -50.84
N ILE A 350 41.63 -20.35 -50.50
CA ILE A 350 41.11 -20.96 -49.26
C ILE A 350 41.73 -20.28 -48.03
N ALA A 351 43.05 -20.07 -48.02
CA ALA A 351 43.76 -19.40 -46.93
C ALA A 351 43.27 -17.94 -46.74
N ALA A 352 43.09 -17.19 -47.83
CA ALA A 352 42.57 -15.83 -47.80
C ALA A 352 41.12 -15.77 -47.26
N VAL A 353 40.26 -16.71 -47.66
CA VAL A 353 38.89 -16.84 -47.14
C VAL A 353 38.88 -17.20 -45.65
N GLN A 354 39.74 -18.12 -45.22
CA GLN A 354 39.88 -18.51 -43.81
C GLN A 354 40.33 -17.33 -42.94
N GLN A 355 41.37 -16.58 -43.35
CA GLN A 355 41.79 -15.35 -42.64
C GLN A 355 40.64 -14.35 -42.54
N ARG A 356 39.88 -14.15 -43.62
CA ARG A 356 38.76 -13.19 -43.64
C ARG A 356 37.66 -13.54 -42.65
N PHE A 357 37.34 -14.83 -42.50
CA PHE A 357 36.41 -15.29 -41.46
C PHE A 357 36.98 -15.18 -40.05
N VAL A 358 38.28 -15.43 -39.83
CA VAL A 358 38.92 -15.21 -38.52
C VAL A 358 38.78 -13.74 -38.10
N TYR A 359 39.13 -12.80 -38.97
CA TYR A 359 38.97 -11.36 -38.69
C TYR A 359 37.52 -10.98 -38.38
N GLN A 360 36.54 -11.47 -39.15
CA GLN A 360 35.11 -11.19 -38.89
C GLN A 360 34.64 -11.79 -37.55
N ILE A 361 35.13 -12.97 -37.16
CA ILE A 361 34.81 -13.59 -35.87
C ILE A 361 35.42 -12.78 -34.72
N GLU A 362 36.62 -12.24 -34.88
CA GLU A 362 37.28 -11.39 -33.88
C GLU A 362 36.63 -10.00 -33.76
N GLU A 363 36.24 -9.39 -34.87
CA GLU A 363 35.47 -8.14 -34.91
C GLU A 363 34.11 -8.31 -34.21
N ILE A 364 33.36 -9.38 -34.50
CA ILE A 364 32.09 -9.69 -33.84
C ILE A 364 32.30 -9.93 -32.33
N LYS A 365 33.35 -10.66 -31.93
CA LYS A 365 33.70 -10.82 -30.49
C LYS A 365 34.01 -9.49 -29.81
N HIS A 366 34.76 -8.60 -30.46
CA HIS A 366 35.11 -7.29 -29.93
C HIS A 366 33.88 -6.39 -29.76
N ASN A 367 33.03 -6.33 -30.80
CA ASN A 367 31.79 -5.55 -30.76
C ASN A 367 30.80 -6.08 -29.70
N ASN A 368 30.68 -7.40 -29.56
CA ASN A 368 29.86 -8.01 -28.50
C ASN A 368 30.44 -7.72 -27.09
N MET A 369 31.76 -7.74 -26.92
CA MET A 369 32.41 -7.36 -25.65
C MET A 369 32.13 -5.90 -25.29
N LEU A 370 32.22 -4.98 -26.26
CA LEU A 370 31.88 -3.57 -26.06
C LEU A 370 30.41 -3.37 -25.68
N ALA A 371 29.49 -4.06 -26.35
CA ALA A 371 28.06 -4.01 -26.02
C ALA A 371 27.77 -4.53 -24.60
N ILE A 372 28.35 -5.68 -24.22
CA ILE A 372 28.23 -6.25 -22.87
C ILE A 372 28.77 -5.28 -21.81
N ASN A 373 29.93 -4.66 -22.06
CA ASN A 373 30.50 -3.67 -21.13
C ASN A 373 29.62 -2.42 -21.00
N GLN A 374 29.00 -1.94 -22.09
CA GLN A 374 28.07 -0.80 -22.04
C GLN A 374 26.81 -1.12 -21.23
N GLU A 375 26.19 -2.29 -21.44
CA GLU A 375 25.01 -2.70 -20.67
C GLU A 375 25.35 -2.97 -19.19
N MET A 376 26.53 -3.53 -18.90
CA MET A 376 27.00 -3.71 -17.51
C MET A 376 27.17 -2.35 -16.80
N ILE A 377 27.73 -1.34 -17.48
CA ILE A 377 27.85 0.02 -16.92
C ILE A 377 26.46 0.65 -16.69
N LYS A 378 25.53 0.52 -17.64
CA LYS A 378 24.14 0.99 -17.48
C LYS A 378 23.44 0.32 -16.29
N ALA A 379 23.57 -1.00 -16.15
CA ALA A 379 22.99 -1.76 -15.06
C ALA A 379 23.57 -1.35 -13.70
N GLN A 380 24.89 -1.12 -13.62
CA GLN A 380 25.54 -0.61 -12.40
C GLN A 380 25.04 0.80 -12.04
N MET A 381 24.93 1.71 -13.02
CA MET A 381 24.40 3.06 -12.80
C MET A 381 22.93 3.05 -12.36
N ALA A 382 22.10 2.17 -12.92
CA ALA A 382 20.71 1.99 -12.49
C ALA A 382 20.63 1.48 -11.04
N LEU A 383 21.41 0.44 -10.71
CA LEU A 383 21.49 -0.14 -9.38
C LEU A 383 21.93 0.89 -8.32
N ASP A 384 22.94 1.71 -8.61
CA ASP A 384 23.44 2.71 -7.65
C ASP A 384 22.51 3.94 -7.55
N SER A 385 21.79 4.28 -8.62
CA SER A 385 20.69 5.25 -8.57
C SER A 385 19.55 4.77 -7.67
N GLU A 386 19.15 3.50 -7.80
CA GLU A 386 18.08 2.90 -7.01
C GLU A 386 18.48 2.72 -5.53
N LYS A 387 19.72 2.30 -5.23
CA LYS A 387 20.27 2.33 -3.87
C LYS A 387 20.17 3.74 -3.27
N LYS A 388 20.53 4.78 -4.03
CA LYS A 388 20.47 6.18 -3.58
C LYS A 388 19.04 6.66 -3.36
N LYS A 389 18.09 6.30 -4.23
CA LYS A 389 16.65 6.54 -4.02
C LYS A 389 16.18 5.88 -2.72
N ASN A 390 16.45 4.59 -2.55
CA ASN A 390 15.96 3.82 -1.40
C ASN A 390 16.59 4.30 -0.08
N ALA A 391 17.85 4.78 -0.09
CA ALA A 391 18.48 5.42 1.06
C ALA A 391 17.79 6.73 1.46
N LEU A 392 17.44 7.58 0.49
CA LEU A 392 16.70 8.83 0.73
C LEU A 392 15.25 8.56 1.18
N GLU A 393 14.61 7.54 0.62
CA GLU A 393 13.25 7.12 0.99
C GLU A 393 13.21 6.54 2.42
N ASN A 394 14.21 5.77 2.82
CA ASN A 394 14.37 5.28 4.19
C ASN A 394 14.65 6.42 5.19
N ASP A 395 15.53 7.38 4.86
CA ASP A 395 15.79 8.57 5.71
C ASP A 395 14.51 9.42 5.89
N ALA A 396 13.75 9.62 4.82
CA ALA A 396 12.46 10.33 4.88
C ALA A 396 11.41 9.57 5.72
N ASN A 397 11.37 8.23 5.63
CA ASN A 397 10.44 7.42 6.41
C ASN A 397 10.85 7.32 7.89
N GLN A 398 12.14 7.25 8.19
CA GLN A 398 12.68 7.33 9.55
C GLN A 398 12.26 8.65 10.22
N LYS A 399 12.44 9.78 9.55
CA LYS A 399 12.02 11.11 10.04
C LYS A 399 10.51 11.24 10.25
N LYS A 400 9.68 10.55 9.44
CA LYS A 400 8.23 10.45 9.69
C LYS A 400 7.92 9.67 10.96
N MET A 401 8.60 8.54 11.21
CA MET A 401 8.40 7.75 12.44
C MET A 401 8.86 8.50 13.68
N GLU A 402 9.98 9.20 13.63
CA GLU A 402 10.49 10.05 14.73
C GLU A 402 9.50 11.18 15.06
N LYS A 403 8.95 11.86 14.04
CA LYS A 403 7.90 12.88 14.21
C LYS A 403 6.63 12.28 14.84
N MET A 404 6.19 11.12 14.37
CA MET A 404 5.01 10.42 14.88
C MET A 404 5.20 9.97 16.34
N ALA A 405 6.39 9.47 16.71
CA ALA A 405 6.72 9.13 18.09
C ALA A 405 6.67 10.35 19.02
N ALA A 406 7.26 11.48 18.60
CA ALA A 406 7.20 12.74 19.35
C ALA A 406 5.77 13.31 19.47
N GLU A 407 4.90 13.03 18.49
CA GLU A 407 3.47 13.35 18.54
C GLU A 407 2.71 12.44 19.52
N ILE A 408 2.97 11.13 19.52
CA ILE A 408 2.41 10.18 20.49
C ILE A 408 2.82 10.53 21.92
N GLU A 409 4.09 10.88 22.17
CA GLU A 409 4.54 11.32 23.50
C GLU A 409 3.82 12.60 23.98
N ARG A 410 3.54 13.54 23.06
CA ARG A 410 2.85 14.78 23.38
C ARG A 410 1.40 14.49 23.77
N ALA A 411 0.69 13.72 22.94
CA ALA A 411 -0.68 13.28 23.22
C ALA A 411 -0.78 12.49 24.54
N GLN A 412 0.21 11.64 24.86
CA GLN A 412 0.25 10.97 26.17
C GLN A 412 0.49 11.93 27.35
N ARG A 413 1.26 13.01 27.18
CA ARG A 413 1.45 14.04 28.22
C ARG A 413 0.17 14.85 28.43
N GLU A 414 -0.50 15.23 27.35
CA GLU A 414 -1.80 15.93 27.36
C GLU A 414 -2.89 15.05 27.99
N LEU A 415 -2.96 13.75 27.65
CA LEU A 415 -3.89 12.79 28.26
C LEU A 415 -3.64 12.62 29.78
N ARG A 416 -2.38 12.57 30.23
CA ARG A 416 -2.05 12.52 31.66
C ARG A 416 -2.49 13.79 32.39
N ALA A 417 -2.29 14.96 31.79
CA ALA A 417 -2.73 16.24 32.36
C ALA A 417 -4.26 16.35 32.42
N SER A 418 -4.97 15.96 31.37
CA SER A 418 -6.43 15.89 31.33
C SER A 418 -6.99 14.92 32.38
N THR A 419 -6.39 13.72 32.50
CA THR A 419 -6.74 12.73 33.54
C THR A 419 -6.55 13.31 34.95
N ALA A 420 -5.47 14.06 35.19
CA ALA A 420 -5.26 14.75 36.47
C ALA A 420 -6.34 15.82 36.75
N LYS A 421 -6.72 16.62 35.75
CA LYS A 421 -7.82 17.61 35.84
C LYS A 421 -9.16 16.93 36.17
N ILE A 422 -9.49 15.82 35.51
CA ILE A 422 -10.70 15.02 35.77
C ILE A 422 -10.69 14.46 37.20
N ASN A 423 -9.54 13.96 37.69
CA ASN A 423 -9.41 13.44 39.06
C ASN A 423 -9.55 14.52 40.15
N VAL A 424 -9.28 15.79 39.83
CA VAL A 424 -9.56 16.92 40.73
C VAL A 424 -11.05 17.24 40.70
N LEU A 425 -11.62 17.50 39.52
CA LEU A 425 -13.06 17.80 39.35
C LEU A 425 -13.97 16.73 39.94
N THR A 426 -13.57 15.46 39.87
CA THR A 426 -14.31 14.34 40.48
C THR A 426 -14.37 14.44 42.00
N LYS A 427 -13.29 14.90 42.67
CA LYS A 427 -13.29 15.15 44.12
C LYS A 427 -14.14 16.38 44.47
N ASP A 428 -14.06 17.43 43.66
CA ASP A 428 -14.82 18.66 43.87
C ASP A 428 -16.33 18.39 43.78
N VAL A 429 -16.76 17.59 42.79
CA VAL A 429 -18.16 17.11 42.65
C VAL A 429 -18.59 16.26 43.85
N ILE A 430 -17.72 15.36 44.35
CA ILE A 430 -18.02 14.57 45.56
C ILE A 430 -18.17 15.48 46.79
N SER A 431 -17.33 16.51 46.95
CA SER A 431 -17.47 17.48 48.04
C SER A 431 -18.79 18.22 47.96
N LEU A 432 -19.11 18.79 46.79
CA LEU A 432 -20.35 19.53 46.56
C LEU A 432 -21.61 18.66 46.76
N SER A 433 -21.54 17.35 46.45
CA SER A 433 -22.62 16.41 46.76
C SER A 433 -22.83 16.28 48.28
N ASN A 434 -21.75 16.05 49.05
CA ASN A 434 -21.84 15.94 50.50
C ASN A 434 -22.33 17.25 51.16
N ASP A 435 -21.90 18.40 50.63
CA ASP A 435 -22.35 19.71 51.10
C ASP A 435 -23.84 19.94 50.77
N ASN A 436 -24.32 19.48 49.62
CA ASN A 436 -25.75 19.51 49.27
C ASN A 436 -26.59 18.59 50.18
N ASP A 437 -26.18 17.34 50.40
CA ASP A 437 -26.87 16.40 51.30
C ASP A 437 -26.99 16.96 52.73
N ARG A 438 -25.95 17.67 53.18
CA ARG A 438 -25.96 18.42 54.45
C ARG A 438 -26.95 19.59 54.42
N ILE A 439 -26.96 20.41 53.36
CA ILE A 439 -27.89 21.54 53.21
C ILE A 439 -29.36 21.05 53.17
N GLU A 440 -29.66 19.94 52.49
CA GLU A 440 -30.99 19.33 52.50
C GLU A 440 -31.40 18.88 53.92
N THR A 441 -30.46 18.31 54.68
CA THR A 441 -30.68 17.92 56.08
C THR A 441 -30.94 19.14 56.98
N GLU A 442 -30.15 20.22 56.85
CA GLU A 442 -30.37 21.48 57.58
C GLU A 442 -31.71 22.14 57.20
N CYS A 443 -32.09 22.10 55.91
CA CYS A 443 -33.39 22.58 55.44
C CYS A 443 -34.57 21.76 55.99
N ALA A 444 -34.42 20.45 56.16
CA ALA A 444 -35.44 19.60 56.78
C ALA A 444 -35.65 19.98 58.26
N HIS A 445 -34.57 20.17 59.03
CA HIS A 445 -34.65 20.62 60.42
C HIS A 445 -35.31 22.01 60.56
N LEU A 446 -34.92 22.97 59.72
CA LEU A 446 -35.53 24.32 59.73
C LEU A 446 -37.04 24.28 59.40
N LYS A 447 -37.49 23.32 58.58
CA LYS A 447 -38.89 23.11 58.25
C LYS A 447 -39.69 22.53 59.42
N ASP A 448 -39.12 21.57 60.16
CA ASP A 448 -39.73 21.03 61.37
C ASP A 448 -39.79 22.09 62.49
N ASP A 449 -38.72 22.88 62.68
CA ASP A 449 -38.72 24.03 63.58
C ASP A 449 -39.77 25.09 63.17
N GLN A 450 -39.99 25.32 61.87
CA GLN A 450 -41.05 26.20 61.40
C GLN A 450 -42.45 25.66 61.78
N VAL A 451 -42.68 24.34 61.70
CA VAL A 451 -43.94 23.71 62.13
C VAL A 451 -44.12 23.83 63.64
N ILE A 452 -43.08 23.56 64.43
CA ILE A 452 -43.11 23.70 65.90
C ILE A 452 -43.42 25.15 66.30
N ASN A 453 -42.73 26.12 65.70
CA ASN A 453 -42.95 27.54 65.98
C ASN A 453 -44.33 28.00 65.55
N ARG A 454 -44.85 27.54 64.39
CA ARG A 454 -46.22 27.84 63.94
C ARG A 454 -47.27 27.31 64.92
N THR A 455 -47.12 26.08 65.41
CA THR A 455 -47.99 25.49 66.44
C THR A 455 -47.92 26.27 67.75
N LYS A 456 -46.73 26.70 68.17
CA LYS A 456 -46.53 27.53 69.38
C LYS A 456 -47.17 28.92 69.24
N ILE A 457 -47.07 29.56 68.07
CA ILE A 457 -47.74 30.83 67.77
C ILE A 457 -49.27 30.66 67.84
N SER A 458 -49.81 29.58 67.27
CA SER A 458 -51.24 29.27 67.37
C SER A 458 -51.71 29.07 68.83
N SER A 459 -50.96 28.32 69.65
CA SER A 459 -51.33 28.12 71.06
C SER A 459 -51.26 29.41 71.88
N LEU A 460 -50.28 30.29 71.61
CA LEU A 460 -50.18 31.62 72.21
C LEU A 460 -51.36 32.51 71.79
N LYS A 461 -51.79 32.51 70.52
CA LYS A 461 -52.99 33.24 70.08
C LYS A 461 -54.25 32.75 70.81
N THR A 462 -54.43 31.44 70.97
CA THR A 462 -55.55 30.88 71.73
C THR A 462 -55.48 31.23 73.23
N TYR A 463 -54.29 31.37 73.80
CA TYR A 463 -54.12 31.80 75.19
C TYR A 463 -54.42 33.30 75.37
N ILE A 464 -53.96 34.14 74.44
CA ILE A 464 -54.26 35.58 74.41
C ILE A 464 -55.77 35.80 74.33
N GLY A 465 -56.48 35.15 73.40
CA GLY A 465 -57.95 35.28 73.30
C GLY A 465 -58.71 34.87 74.57
N LYS A 466 -58.17 33.95 75.37
CA LYS A 466 -58.74 33.61 76.69
C LYS A 466 -58.50 34.70 77.74
N LEU A 467 -57.33 35.35 77.72
CA LEU A 467 -57.04 36.49 78.60
C LEU A 467 -57.87 37.71 78.21
N GLU A 468 -58.05 37.97 76.91
CA GLU A 468 -58.93 39.04 76.39
C GLU A 468 -60.39 38.80 76.81
N THR A 469 -60.88 37.56 76.70
CA THR A 469 -62.23 37.19 77.17
C THR A 469 -62.37 37.37 78.68
N ALA A 470 -61.42 36.86 79.48
CA ALA A 470 -61.46 36.97 80.93
C ALA A 470 -61.31 38.43 81.43
N ALA A 471 -60.60 39.28 80.69
CA ALA A 471 -60.54 40.72 80.95
C ALA A 471 -61.88 41.41 80.66
N PHE A 472 -62.56 41.03 79.57
CA PHE A 472 -63.90 41.52 79.25
C PHE A 472 -64.93 41.09 80.30
N GLU A 473 -64.95 39.82 80.71
CA GLU A 473 -65.81 39.29 81.78
C GLU A 473 -65.55 40.00 83.12
N ALA A 474 -64.29 40.34 83.42
CA ALA A 474 -63.94 41.09 84.63
C ALA A 474 -64.41 42.56 84.56
N GLU A 475 -64.31 43.22 83.41
CA GLU A 475 -64.79 44.59 83.22
C GLU A 475 -66.33 44.65 83.23
N GLU A 476 -67.03 43.70 82.60
CA GLU A 476 -68.49 43.58 82.66
C GLU A 476 -68.97 43.39 84.11
N LYS A 477 -68.29 42.52 84.87
CA LYS A 477 -68.58 42.32 86.30
C LYS A 477 -68.31 43.58 87.13
N HIS A 478 -67.19 44.26 86.89
CA HIS A 478 -66.86 45.53 87.56
C HIS A 478 -67.88 46.63 87.24
N GLN A 479 -68.34 46.72 85.98
CA GLN A 479 -69.38 47.65 85.56
C GLN A 479 -70.75 47.32 86.17
N SER A 480 -71.07 46.04 86.39
CA SER A 480 -72.25 45.61 87.16
C SER A 480 -72.14 46.04 88.62
N GLU A 481 -71.01 45.78 89.29
CA GLU A 481 -70.76 46.20 90.68
C GLU A 481 -70.82 47.73 90.84
N MET A 482 -70.29 48.48 89.87
CA MET A 482 -70.40 49.94 89.84
C MET A 482 -71.84 50.44 89.62
N ASN A 483 -72.68 49.70 88.88
CA ASN A 483 -74.10 50.03 88.74
C ASN A 483 -74.89 49.67 90.00
N GLU A 484 -74.64 48.51 90.62
CA GLU A 484 -75.22 48.13 91.92
C GLU A 484 -74.86 49.16 93.02
N LEU A 485 -73.62 49.66 93.04
CA LEU A 485 -73.19 50.71 93.95
C LEU A 485 -73.87 52.06 93.66
N ARG A 486 -74.07 52.43 92.38
CA ARG A 486 -74.84 53.64 92.00
C ARG A 486 -76.29 53.54 92.45
N ASP A 487 -76.95 52.41 92.19
CA ASP A 487 -78.36 52.20 92.53
C ASP A 487 -78.56 52.11 94.05
N ALA A 488 -77.66 51.45 94.77
CA ALA A 488 -77.64 51.46 96.23
C ALA A 488 -77.41 52.87 96.80
N THR A 489 -76.58 53.69 96.15
CA THR A 489 -76.35 55.09 96.55
C THR A 489 -77.59 55.94 96.28
N ARG A 490 -78.24 55.80 95.11
CA ARG A 490 -79.52 56.47 94.79
C ARG A 490 -80.57 56.15 95.83
N SER A 491 -80.83 54.87 96.10
CA SER A 491 -81.82 54.50 97.12
C SER A 491 -81.42 54.89 98.54
N LEU A 492 -80.14 55.09 98.85
CA LEU A 492 -79.73 55.66 100.14
C LEU A 492 -80.01 57.17 100.20
N MET A 493 -79.85 57.92 99.11
CA MET A 493 -80.25 59.33 99.01
C MET A 493 -81.78 59.51 99.09
N GLU A 494 -82.55 58.68 98.35
CA GLU A 494 -84.02 58.62 98.45
C GLU A 494 -84.48 58.38 99.89
N ASN A 495 -83.90 57.39 100.59
CA ASN A 495 -84.24 57.07 101.98
C ASN A 495 -83.81 58.14 103.00
N MET A 496 -82.85 59.00 102.67
CA MET A 496 -82.48 60.15 103.51
C MET A 496 -83.37 61.38 103.26
N GLY A 497 -84.31 61.34 102.31
CA GLY A 497 -85.13 62.49 101.95
C GLY A 497 -84.34 63.61 101.26
N VAL A 498 -83.20 63.27 100.66
CA VAL A 498 -82.45 64.18 99.79
C VAL A 498 -83.04 64.05 98.39
N GLU A 499 -83.83 65.04 97.98
CA GLU A 499 -84.24 65.18 96.58
C GLU A 499 -82.97 65.32 95.73
N GLU A 500 -82.77 64.42 94.74
CA GLU A 500 -81.60 64.49 93.87
C GLU A 500 -81.62 65.81 93.09
N LEU A 501 -80.52 66.56 93.14
CA LEU A 501 -80.31 67.69 92.23
C LEU A 501 -80.08 67.11 90.83
N ASP A 502 -81.11 67.23 89.99
CA ASP A 502 -81.22 66.64 88.66
C ASP A 502 -80.32 67.34 87.61
N GLU A 503 -79.02 67.37 87.88
CA GLU A 503 -77.97 68.00 87.06
C GLU A 503 -76.83 67.03 86.71
N CYS A 504 -77.13 65.98 85.93
CA CYS A 504 -76.10 65.26 85.14
C CYS A 504 -76.72 64.60 83.90
N ASN A 505 -77.12 65.41 82.92
CA ASN A 505 -77.61 64.95 81.61
C ASN A 505 -76.44 64.52 80.69
N ASP A 506 -75.70 63.49 81.09
CA ASP A 506 -74.64 62.88 80.28
C ASP A 506 -75.25 62.02 79.16
N ASN A 507 -75.44 62.61 77.99
CA ASN A 507 -75.76 61.91 76.75
C ASN A 507 -74.73 62.20 75.65
N ASP A 508 -74.35 61.14 74.93
CA ASP A 508 -73.47 61.11 73.74
C ASP A 508 -72.13 61.87 73.83
N SER A 509 -71.13 61.16 74.37
CA SER A 509 -69.76 61.26 73.87
C SER A 509 -69.31 59.94 73.23
N THR A 510 -70.06 59.47 72.23
CA THR A 510 -69.60 58.41 71.32
C THR A 510 -68.47 58.94 70.43
N VAL A 511 -67.27 59.07 70.99
CA VAL A 511 -66.05 59.41 70.23
C VAL A 511 -65.71 58.23 69.33
N VAL A 512 -66.24 58.26 68.11
CA VAL A 512 -65.83 57.35 67.04
C VAL A 512 -64.41 57.73 66.61
N THR A 513 -63.41 57.15 67.28
CA THR A 513 -62.01 57.16 66.83
C THR A 513 -61.89 56.34 65.56
N GLN A 514 -62.31 56.92 64.43
CA GLN A 514 -62.08 56.36 63.11
C GLN A 514 -60.60 56.55 62.76
N GLU A 515 -59.75 55.64 63.26
CA GLU A 515 -58.34 55.57 62.88
C GLU A 515 -58.22 55.30 61.38
N LYS A 516 -58.13 56.39 60.60
CA LYS A 516 -57.57 56.34 59.25
C LYS A 516 -56.09 56.00 59.37
N THR A 517 -55.75 54.74 59.19
CA THR A 517 -54.40 54.33 58.84
C THR A 517 -54.09 54.83 57.42
N GLU A 518 -53.67 56.09 57.31
CA GLU A 518 -53.08 56.61 56.08
C GLU A 518 -51.71 55.93 55.90
N SER A 519 -51.70 54.88 55.07
CA SER A 519 -50.47 54.17 54.71
C SER A 519 -49.56 55.10 53.93
N ALA A 520 -48.53 55.63 54.60
CA ALA A 520 -47.47 56.38 53.95
C ALA A 520 -46.71 55.46 52.99
N GLU A 521 -47.02 55.58 51.70
CA GLU A 521 -46.31 54.94 50.60
C GLU A 521 -44.94 55.61 50.45
N TRP A 522 -43.93 55.06 51.14
CA TRP A 522 -42.55 55.53 51.04
C TRP A 522 -41.95 55.10 49.70
N GLU A 523 -42.08 55.99 48.72
CA GLU A 523 -41.33 55.96 47.46
C GLU A 523 -39.82 55.94 47.77
N LEU A 524 -39.17 54.81 47.49
CA LEU A 524 -37.72 54.68 47.60
C LEU A 524 -37.07 55.40 46.42
N VAL A 525 -36.47 56.55 46.71
CA VAL A 525 -35.54 57.22 45.80
C VAL A 525 -34.22 56.46 45.83
N ASP A 526 -33.82 55.88 44.70
CA ASP A 526 -32.46 55.39 44.50
C ASP A 526 -31.49 56.59 44.43
N GLU A 527 -30.49 56.62 45.32
CA GLU A 527 -29.30 57.47 45.19
C GLU A 527 -28.05 56.60 44.88
N GLU A 528 -27.04 57.20 44.24
CA GLU A 528 -25.99 56.54 43.43
C GLU A 528 -24.98 55.62 44.16
#